data_AF-A0AA38C8Q9-F1
#
_entry.id   AF-A0AA38C8Q9-F1
#
_cell.length_a   1.000
_cell.length_b   1.000
_cell.length_c   1.000
_cell.angle_alpha   90.00
_cell.angle_beta   90.00
_cell.angle_gamma   90.00
#
_symmetry.space_group_name_H-M   'P 1'
#
loop_
_entity.id
_entity.type
_entity.pdbx_description
1 polymer ?
#
loop_
_entity_poly.entity_id
_entity_poly.type
_entity_poly.pdbx_seq_one_letter_code
_entity_poly.pdbx_strand_id
1 'polypeptide(L)' 'NAREESSGVAIEGKNLSLNLKKQGFEVPILKNCSLQIPEGQLWMLLGPNGCGKSTLLK' A
#
# COMPACT_ATOMS: atom_id res chain seq x y z
N ASN A 1 -23.38 -3.29 -27.15
CA ASN A 1 -23.12 -4.13 -25.96
C ASN A 1 -21.65 -4.07 -25.60
N ALA A 2 -21.23 -2.94 -25.02
CA ALA A 2 -19.94 -2.84 -24.37
C ALA A 2 -20.08 -3.52 -23.02
N ARG A 3 -19.25 -4.53 -22.78
CA ARG A 3 -19.21 -5.29 -21.53
C ARG A 3 -18.93 -4.30 -20.40
N GLU A 4 -19.76 -4.31 -19.37
CA GLU A 4 -19.44 -3.69 -18.09
C GLU A 4 -18.11 -4.31 -17.62
N GLU A 5 -17.02 -3.59 -17.82
CA GLU A 5 -15.76 -3.88 -17.13
C GLU A 5 -16.09 -3.79 -15.65
N SER A 6 -16.10 -4.93 -14.95
CA SER A 6 -16.27 -4.91 -13.51
C SER A 6 -15.11 -4.09 -12.96
N SER A 7 -15.39 -2.85 -12.54
CA SER A 7 -14.43 -1.95 -11.89
C SER A 7 -14.20 -2.43 -10.44
N GLY A 8 -13.91 -3.72 -10.29
CA GLY A 8 -13.63 -4.35 -9.02
C GLY A 8 -12.36 -3.75 -8.43
N VAL A 9 -12.28 -3.76 -7.11
CA VAL A 9 -11.04 -3.43 -6.41
C VAL A 9 -10.22 -4.70 -6.31
N ALA A 10 -9.02 -4.70 -6.89
CA ALA A 10 -8.11 -5.83 -6.79
C ALA A 10 -7.31 -5.82 -5.48
N ILE A 11 -6.91 -4.63 -5.01
CA ILE A 11 -6.18 -4.46 -3.75
C ILE A 11 -6.77 -3.28 -2.98
N GLU A 12 -7.11 -3.48 -1.72
CA GLU A 12 -7.57 -2.42 -0.83
C GLU A 12 -6.80 -2.45 0.49
N GLY A 13 -6.22 -1.32 0.88
CA GLY A 13 -5.63 -1.09 2.19
C GLY A 13 -6.22 0.18 2.80
N LYS A 14 -6.70 0.09 4.04
CA LYS A 14 -7.26 1.24 4.76
C LYS A 14 -6.53 1.44 6.08
N ASN A 15 -6.08 2.67 6.30
CA ASN A 15 -5.48 3.15 7.54
C ASN A 15 -4.31 2.29 8.05
N LEU A 16 -3.50 1.78 7.13
CA LEU A 16 -2.36 0.90 7.43
C LEU A 16 -1.31 1.67 8.24
N SER A 17 -1.03 1.17 9.43
CA SER A 17 -0.02 1.71 10.34
C SER A 17 0.85 0.56 10.86
N LEU A 18 2.17 0.75 10.83
CA LEU A 18 3.11 -0.26 11.26
C LEU A 18 4.30 0.39 11.95
N ASN A 19 4.57 -0.07 13.16
CA ASN A 19 5.77 0.28 13.93
C ASN A 19 6.67 -0.96 14.02
N LEU A 20 7.96 -0.78 13.82
CA LEU A 20 8.96 -1.82 14.06
C LEU A 20 9.80 -1.46 15.28
N LYS A 21 10.13 -2.47 16.09
CA LYS A 21 11.09 -2.31 17.18
C LYS A 21 12.50 -2.48 16.64
N LYS A 22 13.31 -1.43 16.75
CA LYS A 22 14.73 -1.46 16.38
C LYS A 22 15.54 -0.92 17.55
N GLN A 23 16.44 -1.75 18.09
CA GLN A 23 17.34 -1.40 19.20
C GLN A 23 16.60 -0.83 20.43
N GLY A 24 15.42 -1.38 20.75
CA GLY A 24 14.61 -0.94 21.89
C GLY A 24 13.73 0.29 21.61
N PHE A 25 13.84 0.94 20.46
CA PHE A 25 12.98 2.05 20.05
C PHE A 25 11.89 1.58 19.08
N GLU A 26 10.69 2.16 19.19
CA GLU A 26 9.66 2.01 18.17
C GLU A 26 9.89 3.01 17.04
N VAL A 27 9.99 2.49 15.81
CA VAL A 27 10.18 3.27 14.61
C VAL A 27 8.93 3.13 13.74
N PRO A 28 8.17 4.22 13.50
CA PRO A 28 7.00 4.17 12.65
C PRO A 28 7.43 4.08 11.18
N ILE A 29 7.02 3.00 10.49
CA ILE A 29 7.35 2.75 9.09
C ILE A 29 6.18 3.12 8.18
N LEU A 30 4.95 2.75 8.54
CA LEU A 30 3.72 3.15 7.87
C LEU A 30 2.88 3.98 8.83
N LYS A 31 2.34 5.09 8.33
CA LYS A 31 1.56 6.05 9.13
C LYS A 31 0.24 6.33 8.41
N ASN A 32 -0.82 5.63 8.82
CA ASN A 32 -2.18 5.81 8.31
C ASN A 32 -2.25 5.81 6.77
N CYS A 33 -1.60 4.83 6.13
CA CYS A 33 -1.56 4.72 4.68
C CYS A 33 -2.81 4.01 4.15
N SER A 34 -3.49 4.60 3.18
CA SER A 34 -4.63 4.00 2.49
C SER A 34 -4.35 3.94 1.00
N LEU A 35 -4.70 2.83 0.35
CA LEU A 35 -4.54 2.63 -1.10
C LEU A 35 -5.67 1.75 -1.64
N GLN A 36 -6.06 2.01 -2.88
CA GLN A 36 -7.04 1.21 -3.61
C GLN A 36 -6.52 1.05 -5.04
N ILE A 37 -6.37 -0.19 -5.47
CA ILE A 37 -5.91 -0.54 -6.82
C ILE A 37 -7.06 -1.23 -7.54
N PRO A 38 -7.59 -0.65 -8.63
CA PRO A 38 -8.62 -1.29 -9.44
C PRO A 38 -8.10 -2.53 -10.16
N GLU A 39 -9.00 -3.46 -10.45
CA GLU A 39 -8.73 -4.65 -11.23
C GLU A 39 -8.27 -4.30 -12.65
N GLY A 40 -7.37 -5.12 -13.20
CA GLY A 40 -6.84 -4.96 -14.55
C GLY A 40 -5.84 -3.80 -14.74
N GLN A 41 -5.49 -3.06 -13.68
CA GLN A 41 -4.55 -1.94 -13.77
C GLN A 41 -3.15 -2.29 -13.30
N LEU A 42 -2.14 -1.76 -14.01
CA LEU A 42 -0.74 -1.81 -13.60
C LEU A 42 -0.36 -0.54 -12.83
N TRP A 43 0.10 -0.70 -11.59
CA TRP A 43 0.48 0.40 -10.70
C TRP A 43 1.95 0.28 -10.28
N MET A 44 2.58 1.43 -10.04
CA MET A 44 3.97 1.49 -9.57
C MET A 44 4.07 2.33 -8.29
N LEU A 45 4.71 1.77 -7.26
CA LEU A 45 4.97 2.47 -6.00
C LEU A 45 6.37 3.11 -6.03
N LEU A 46 6.40 4.45 -6.00
CA LEU A 46 7.62 5.25 -6.10
C LEU A 46 7.97 5.98 -4.79
N GLY A 47 9.25 6.29 -4.60
CA GLY A 47 9.73 7.05 -3.44
C GLY A 47 11.18 6.73 -3.06
N PRO A 48 11.81 7.54 -2.19
CA PRO A 48 13.22 7.36 -1.79
C PRO A 48 13.46 6.08 -0.99
N ASN A 49 14.73 5.71 -0.81
CA ASN A 49 15.09 4.55 0.01
C ASN A 49 14.67 4.78 1.47
N GLY A 50 14.11 3.73 2.10
CA GLY A 50 13.64 3.79 3.48
C GLY A 50 12.25 4.39 3.69
N CYS A 51 11.54 4.86 2.66
CA CYS A 51 10.20 5.45 2.82
C CYS A 51 9.05 4.44 3.01
N GLY A 52 9.36 3.15 3.22
CA GLY A 52 8.35 2.13 3.54
C GLY A 52 7.73 1.38 2.36
N LYS A 53 8.19 1.57 1.11
CA LYS A 53 7.60 0.91 -0.08
C LYS A 53 7.51 -0.61 0.01
N SER A 54 8.65 -1.28 0.24
CA SER A 54 8.69 -2.73 0.38
C SER A 54 7.96 -3.22 1.62
N THR A 55 7.75 -2.36 2.61
CA THR A 55 6.94 -2.65 3.78
C THR A 55 5.46 -2.54 3.47
N LEU A 56 5.05 -1.61 2.62
CA LEU A 56 3.67 -1.47 2.15
C LEU A 56 3.24 -2.61 1.21
N LEU A 57 4.19 -3.24 0.51
CA LEU A 57 3.95 -4.33 -0.44
C LEU A 57 4.12 -5.75 0.17
N LYS A 58 4.54 -5.86 1.43
CA LYS A 58 4.61 -7.14 2.17
C LYS A 58 3.29 -7.40 2.87
#